data_AF-A0A1J3GIJ3-F1
#
_entry.id   AF-A0A1J3GIJ3-F1
#
_cell.length_a   1.000
_cell.length_b   1.000
_cell.length_c   1.000
_cell.angle_alpha   90.00
_cell.angle_beta   90.00
_cell.angle_gamma   90.00
#
_symmetry.space_group_name_H-M   'P 1'
#
loop_
_entity.id
_entity.type
_entity.pdbx_description
1 polymer ?
#
loop_
_entity_poly.entity_id
_entity_poly.type
_entity_poly.pdbx_seq_one_letter_code
_entity_poly.pdbx_strand_id
1 'polypeptide(L)'
;MASNLLQFPLTPPSSLRIRPSKFLDAKYAKRCFPRQRRSRTRRYCSAPGFLVSNSVQISTQSFESTESSIESVKSVTSDTPILLDVSGMMCGGCVARVKSVLMSDERVASAVVNMLTETAAVRLKPEVEVMADAAESLAKRLTESGFEAKRRVSGMGVAENVRKWKEMVSKKEDLLVKSRNRVAFAWTLVALCCGSHTSHILHSLGIHIAHGGFWDLLHNSYVKGGLAVGALLGPGRELLFDGIKAFGKRSPNMNSLVGLGSMAAFSISLISLVNPELEWDASFFEEPVMLLGFVLLGRSLEERA
;
A
#
# COMPACT_ATOMS: atom_id res chain seq x y z
N MET A 1 -1.22 -39.51 46.03
CA MET A 1 -0.13 -38.56 45.72
C MET A 1 -0.09 -38.42 44.20
N ALA A 2 -0.31 -37.31 43.52
CA ALA A 2 -0.66 -35.94 43.87
C ALA A 2 -1.66 -35.47 42.81
N SER A 3 -2.84 -35.06 43.23
CA SER A 3 -3.88 -34.48 42.38
C SER A 3 -4.45 -33.36 43.23
N ASN A 4 -4.35 -32.11 42.75
CA ASN A 4 -4.88 -30.84 43.28
C ASN A 4 -3.79 -29.76 43.32
N LEU A 5 -3.49 -29.16 42.17
CA LEU A 5 -2.95 -27.80 42.15
C LEU A 5 -3.53 -27.06 40.93
N LEU A 6 -4.21 -25.94 41.23
CA LEU A 6 -4.56 -24.83 40.34
C LEU A 6 -5.89 -24.91 39.56
N GLN A 7 -7.01 -25.03 40.29
CA GLN A 7 -8.26 -24.35 39.90
C GLN A 7 -8.23 -22.93 40.49
N PHE A 8 -8.10 -21.91 39.64
CA PHE A 8 -8.30 -20.51 40.02
C PHE A 8 -9.69 -20.03 39.56
N PRO A 9 -10.59 -19.65 40.49
CA PRO A 9 -11.90 -19.10 40.14
C PRO A 9 -11.77 -17.61 39.75
N LEU A 10 -12.13 -17.26 38.52
CA LEU A 10 -12.25 -15.87 38.06
C LEU A 10 -13.56 -15.26 38.58
N THR A 11 -13.51 -14.72 39.79
CA THR A 11 -14.49 -13.71 40.25
C THR A 11 -13.74 -12.40 40.54
N PRO A 12 -14.15 -11.25 39.98
CA PRO A 12 -13.43 -10.00 40.18
C PRO A 12 -13.74 -9.38 41.56
N PRO A 13 -12.75 -8.96 42.35
CA PRO A 13 -13.00 -8.31 43.63
C PRO A 13 -13.50 -6.86 43.46
N SER A 14 -14.63 -6.57 44.09
CA SER A 14 -15.31 -5.28 44.18
C SER A 14 -14.66 -4.35 45.20
N SER A 15 -13.40 -3.95 45.01
CA SER A 15 -12.81 -2.87 45.83
C SER A 15 -11.49 -2.32 45.25
N LEU A 16 -11.55 -1.53 44.18
CA LEU A 16 -10.44 -0.63 43.83
C LEU A 16 -10.94 0.79 43.64
N ARG A 17 -10.91 1.53 44.75
CA ARG A 17 -11.18 2.96 44.86
C ARG A 17 -9.84 3.70 44.72
N ILE A 18 -9.49 4.10 43.51
CA ILE A 18 -8.27 4.88 43.25
C ILE A 18 -8.56 6.35 43.60
N ARG A 19 -7.95 6.81 44.70
CA ARG A 19 -7.87 8.22 45.10
C ARG A 19 -6.69 8.88 44.35
N PRO A 20 -6.88 9.96 43.58
CA PRO A 20 -5.76 10.76 43.11
C PRO A 20 -5.29 11.72 44.21
N SER A 21 -4.04 11.53 44.65
CA SER A 21 -3.32 12.44 45.54
C SER A 21 -2.92 13.71 44.81
N LYS A 22 -3.21 14.85 45.46
CA LYS A 22 -2.81 16.19 45.06
C LYS A 22 -1.32 16.40 45.36
N PHE A 23 -0.57 16.92 44.40
CA PHE A 23 0.60 17.75 44.66
C PHE A 23 0.36 19.10 43.96
N LEU A 24 0.43 20.17 44.74
CA LEU A 24 0.27 21.59 44.39
C LEU A 24 1.48 22.03 43.54
N ASP A 25 1.47 23.03 42.66
CA ASP A 25 1.13 24.47 42.75
C ASP A 25 1.40 25.04 41.32
N ALA A 26 0.94 26.18 40.81
CA ALA A 26 0.14 27.30 41.28
C ALA A 26 -0.25 28.18 40.07
N LYS A 27 -1.26 29.03 40.31
CA LYS A 27 -1.59 30.34 39.69
C LYS A 27 -2.88 30.42 38.84
N TYR A 28 -3.94 30.82 39.57
CA TYR A 28 -4.89 31.93 39.30
C TYR A 28 -5.80 31.83 38.05
N ALA A 29 -7.12 32.07 38.09
CA ALA A 29 -8.05 32.50 39.13
C ALA A 29 -9.52 32.23 38.69
N LYS A 30 -10.39 32.14 39.71
CA LYS A 30 -11.82 31.78 39.70
C LYS A 30 -12.75 32.88 39.15
N ARG A 31 -13.93 32.48 38.66
CA ARG A 31 -15.27 33.05 38.98
C ARG A 31 -16.35 32.02 38.60
N CYS A 32 -16.79 31.15 39.51
CA CYS A 32 -17.97 31.30 40.40
C CYS A 32 -19.29 31.60 39.67
N PHE A 33 -20.02 30.52 39.35
CA PHE A 33 -21.47 30.49 39.18
C PHE A 33 -22.18 30.62 40.53
N PRO A 34 -23.29 31.37 40.64
CA PRO A 34 -24.26 31.20 41.71
C PRO A 34 -25.35 30.18 41.32
N ARG A 35 -26.00 29.70 42.37
CA ARG A 35 -26.80 28.48 42.53
C ARG A 35 -28.14 28.87 43.16
N GLN A 36 -29.28 28.54 42.55
CA GLN A 36 -30.57 28.28 43.24
C GLN A 36 -31.66 27.95 42.18
N ARG A 37 -32.31 26.79 42.11
CA ARG A 37 -33.17 25.99 43.04
C ARG A 37 -34.66 26.41 43.01
N ARG A 38 -35.44 25.58 42.29
CA ARG A 38 -36.87 25.18 42.47
C ARG A 38 -37.97 26.25 42.62
N SER A 39 -38.96 26.20 41.72
CA SER A 39 -40.38 26.00 42.08
C SER A 39 -41.25 25.62 40.86
N ARG A 40 -42.13 24.63 41.06
CA ARG A 40 -43.25 24.24 40.18
C ARG A 40 -44.35 25.30 40.23
N THR A 41 -44.99 25.63 39.09
CA THR A 41 -46.46 25.65 38.94
C THR A 41 -46.90 25.97 37.49
N ARG A 42 -47.77 25.09 36.97
CA ARG A 42 -48.91 25.28 36.04
C ARG A 42 -48.87 26.39 34.96
N ARG A 43 -49.14 25.90 33.74
CA ARG A 43 -50.28 26.19 32.85
C ARG A 43 -49.95 26.84 31.49
N TYR A 44 -50.53 26.19 30.48
CA TYR A 44 -50.95 26.62 29.15
C TYR A 44 -49.97 26.64 27.97
N CYS A 45 -50.40 25.85 27.00
CA CYS A 45 -49.92 25.62 25.65
C CYS A 45 -49.70 26.89 24.83
N SER A 46 -48.55 26.98 24.17
CA SER A 46 -48.46 27.32 22.75
C SER A 46 -47.16 26.74 22.17
N ALA A 47 -47.22 26.28 20.92
CA ALA A 47 -46.27 25.38 20.26
C ALA A 47 -44.79 25.82 20.28
N PRO A 48 -43.84 24.86 20.25
CA PRO A 48 -42.43 25.12 20.49
C PRO A 48 -41.66 25.52 19.22
N GLY A 49 -40.88 26.60 19.36
CA GLY A 49 -39.88 27.02 18.39
C GLY A 49 -38.78 25.97 18.23
N PHE A 50 -38.61 25.53 16.98
CA PHE A 50 -37.60 24.60 16.53
C PHE A 50 -36.27 25.35 16.39
N LEU A 51 -35.37 25.25 17.37
CA LEU A 51 -33.98 25.72 17.22
C LEU A 51 -33.11 24.58 16.67
N VAL A 52 -32.85 24.69 15.37
CA VAL A 52 -31.99 23.83 14.56
C VAL A 52 -30.53 24.08 14.90
N SER A 53 -29.80 22.97 15.00
CA SER A 53 -28.36 22.86 15.15
C SER A 53 -27.59 23.69 14.12
N ASN A 54 -26.60 24.46 14.56
CA ASN A 54 -25.64 25.15 13.70
C ASN A 54 -24.85 24.12 12.88
N SER A 55 -25.12 24.05 11.58
CA SER A 55 -24.21 23.46 10.60
C SER A 55 -23.10 24.45 10.29
N VAL A 56 -21.87 23.96 10.27
CA VAL A 56 -20.68 24.69 9.86
C VAL A 56 -20.84 25.10 8.40
N GLN A 57 -21.06 26.40 8.15
CA GLN A 57 -21.05 26.99 6.82
C GLN A 57 -19.59 27.25 6.41
N ILE A 58 -19.15 26.59 5.34
CA ILE A 58 -17.93 26.96 4.61
C ILE A 58 -18.32 28.07 3.65
N SER A 59 -17.91 29.30 3.96
CA SER A 59 -18.07 30.44 3.05
C SER A 59 -17.02 30.36 1.94
N THR A 60 -17.47 30.04 0.74
CA THR A 60 -16.74 30.30 -0.50
C THR A 60 -16.68 31.81 -0.74
N GLN A 61 -15.53 32.42 -0.46
CA GLN A 61 -15.24 33.76 -0.98
C GLN A 61 -14.86 33.62 -2.46
N SER A 62 -15.79 34.06 -3.30
CA SER A 62 -15.54 34.46 -4.68
C SER A 62 -14.52 35.60 -4.68
N PHE A 63 -13.30 35.32 -5.14
CA PHE A 63 -12.33 36.35 -5.47
C PHE A 63 -12.43 36.64 -6.97
N GLU A 64 -12.77 37.90 -7.22
CA GLU A 64 -13.02 38.55 -8.48
C GLU A 64 -11.71 38.68 -9.28
N SER A 65 -11.75 38.26 -10.54
CA SER A 65 -10.65 38.29 -11.48
C SER A 65 -10.14 39.72 -11.68
N THR A 66 -9.02 40.06 -11.04
CA THR A 66 -8.24 41.24 -11.41
C THR A 66 -7.11 40.80 -12.31
N GLU A 67 -7.25 41.07 -13.61
CA GLU A 67 -6.14 41.11 -14.56
C GLU A 67 -5.14 42.15 -14.07
N SER A 68 -3.96 41.71 -13.61
CA SER A 68 -2.83 42.60 -13.37
C SER A 68 -1.53 41.80 -13.24
N SER A 69 -0.68 41.96 -14.24
CA SER A 69 0.79 41.87 -14.10
C SER A 69 1.38 40.47 -13.91
N ILE A 70 1.49 39.75 -15.02
CA ILE A 70 2.63 38.86 -15.27
C ILE A 70 3.86 39.76 -15.33
N GLU A 71 4.50 39.98 -14.17
CA GLU A 71 5.82 40.57 -14.13
C GLU A 71 6.82 39.50 -14.55
N SER A 72 7.31 39.68 -15.77
CA SER A 72 8.33 38.88 -16.43
C SER A 72 9.55 38.71 -15.53
N VAL A 73 9.79 37.49 -15.04
CA VAL A 73 11.12 37.11 -14.54
C VAL A 73 12.05 36.99 -15.75
N LYS A 74 12.87 38.03 -15.86
CA LYS A 74 13.89 38.30 -16.84
C LYS A 74 14.93 37.16 -16.91
N SER A 75 15.23 36.75 -18.14
CA SER A 75 16.23 35.76 -18.54
C SER A 75 17.63 36.00 -17.98
N VAL A 76 18.23 34.99 -17.33
CA VAL A 76 19.70 34.88 -17.18
C VAL A 76 20.13 33.41 -17.25
N THR A 77 20.94 33.11 -18.29
CA THR A 77 21.81 31.94 -18.53
C THR A 77 21.18 30.56 -18.75
N SER A 78 21.84 29.78 -19.61
CA SER A 78 21.43 28.48 -20.16
C SER A 78 21.35 27.36 -19.12
N ASP A 79 20.36 27.44 -18.24
CA ASP A 79 20.07 26.49 -17.18
C ASP A 79 19.31 25.28 -17.75
N THR A 80 19.94 24.57 -18.70
CA THR A 80 19.31 23.41 -19.35
C THR A 80 19.27 22.26 -18.36
N PRO A 81 18.09 21.82 -17.90
CA PRO A 81 18.00 20.73 -16.94
C PRO A 81 18.46 19.43 -17.59
N ILE A 82 19.27 18.66 -16.87
CA ILE A 82 19.61 17.29 -17.25
C ILE A 82 18.37 16.44 -17.01
N LEU A 83 17.96 15.70 -18.03
CA LEU A 83 16.86 14.74 -17.94
C LEU A 83 17.41 13.33 -17.77
N LEU A 84 16.90 12.63 -16.76
CA LEU A 84 17.18 11.24 -16.47
C LEU A 84 15.88 10.44 -16.56
N ASP A 85 15.91 9.30 -17.24
CA ASP A 85 14.85 8.30 -17.16
C ASP A 85 15.14 7.41 -15.94
N VAL A 86 14.18 7.26 -15.03
CA VAL A 86 14.32 6.57 -13.74
C VAL A 86 13.14 5.61 -13.54
N SER A 87 13.42 4.32 -13.68
CA SER A 87 12.41 3.26 -13.51
C SER A 87 12.41 2.68 -12.08
N GLY A 88 11.29 2.08 -11.69
CA GLY A 88 11.11 1.43 -10.37
C GLY A 88 10.54 2.33 -9.28
N MET A 89 10.01 3.51 -9.63
CA MET A 89 9.25 4.36 -8.70
C MET A 89 7.79 3.91 -8.63
N MET A 90 7.35 3.35 -7.50
CA MET A 90 5.97 2.84 -7.35
C MET A 90 5.06 3.69 -6.46
N CYS A 91 5.61 4.62 -5.67
CA CYS A 91 4.82 5.45 -4.76
C CYS A 91 5.49 6.81 -4.51
N GLY A 92 4.77 7.72 -3.84
CA GLY A 92 5.33 9.03 -3.44
C GLY A 92 6.56 8.91 -2.52
N GLY A 93 6.67 7.82 -1.75
CA GLY A 93 7.87 7.51 -0.97
C GLY A 93 9.11 7.22 -1.84
N CYS A 94 8.93 6.51 -2.96
CA CYS A 94 10.00 6.30 -3.95
C CYS A 94 10.44 7.64 -4.55
N VAL A 95 9.50 8.51 -4.91
CA VAL A 95 9.78 9.85 -5.44
C VAL A 95 10.58 10.69 -4.44
N ALA A 96 10.18 10.69 -3.18
CA ALA A 96 10.89 11.40 -2.11
C ALA A 96 12.32 10.87 -1.92
N ARG A 97 12.51 9.53 -1.99
CA ARG A 97 13.83 8.90 -1.88
C ARG A 97 14.73 9.25 -3.05
N VAL A 98 14.24 9.14 -4.29
CA VAL A 98 14.99 9.54 -5.51
C VAL A 98 15.38 11.01 -5.43
N LYS A 99 14.45 11.90 -5.07
CA LYS A 99 14.73 13.33 -4.87
C LYS A 99 15.81 13.54 -3.81
N SER A 100 15.74 12.84 -2.68
CA SER A 100 16.73 12.96 -1.61
C SER A 100 18.12 12.48 -2.02
N VAL A 101 18.22 11.41 -2.83
CA VAL A 101 19.49 10.89 -3.36
C VAL A 101 20.10 11.85 -4.39
N LEU A 102 19.27 12.50 -5.21
CA LEU A 102 19.75 13.51 -6.15
C LEU A 102 20.20 14.79 -5.42
N MET A 103 19.44 15.25 -4.44
CA MET A 103 19.75 16.45 -3.67
C MET A 103 20.94 16.29 -2.72
N SER A 104 21.35 15.06 -2.37
CA SER A 104 22.54 14.82 -1.55
C SER A 104 23.85 14.98 -2.33
N ASP A 105 23.80 15.08 -3.65
CA ASP A 105 24.96 15.39 -4.49
C ASP A 105 25.21 16.90 -4.50
N GLU A 106 26.41 17.33 -4.09
CA GLU A 106 26.77 18.74 -3.95
C GLU A 106 26.65 19.53 -5.27
N ARG A 107 26.71 18.83 -6.41
CA ARG A 107 26.61 19.40 -7.76
C ARG A 107 25.19 19.80 -8.13
N VAL A 108 24.19 19.26 -7.44
CA VAL A 108 22.76 19.47 -7.75
C VAL A 108 22.27 20.74 -7.07
N ALA A 109 21.71 21.66 -7.85
CA ALA A 109 21.03 22.86 -7.37
C ALA A 109 19.57 22.58 -7.03
N SER A 110 18.87 21.85 -7.91
CA SER A 110 17.50 21.41 -7.67
C SER A 110 17.15 20.15 -8.45
N ALA A 111 16.21 19.36 -7.93
CA ALA A 111 15.72 18.15 -8.58
C ALA A 111 14.18 18.07 -8.51
N VAL A 112 13.56 17.81 -9.65
CA VAL A 112 12.13 17.55 -9.81
C VAL A 112 11.97 16.13 -10.36
N VAL A 113 11.12 15.34 -9.74
CA VAL A 113 10.96 13.92 -10.07
C VAL A 113 9.48 13.65 -10.29
N ASN A 114 9.17 12.95 -11.38
CA ASN A 114 7.83 12.52 -11.73
C ASN A 114 7.79 11.00 -11.90
N MET A 115 6.99 10.33 -11.07
CA MET A 115 6.78 8.88 -11.16
C MET A 115 5.96 8.46 -12.38
N LEU A 116 5.01 9.27 -12.82
CA LEU A 116 4.12 8.91 -13.94
C LEU A 116 4.86 8.87 -15.27
N THR A 117 5.83 9.77 -15.45
CA THR A 117 6.65 9.81 -16.67
C THR A 117 7.98 9.10 -16.52
N GLU A 118 8.24 8.47 -15.36
CA GLU A 118 9.52 7.87 -15.01
C GLU A 118 10.70 8.83 -15.27
N THR A 119 10.55 10.12 -14.99
CA THR A 119 11.54 11.16 -15.36
C THR A 119 12.00 11.95 -14.14
N ALA A 120 13.29 12.23 -14.07
CA ALA A 120 13.89 13.18 -13.14
C ALA A 120 14.59 14.31 -13.91
N ALA A 121 14.19 15.55 -13.65
CA ALA A 121 14.83 16.76 -14.16
C ALA A 121 15.74 17.34 -13.06
N VAL A 122 17.03 17.47 -13.37
CA VAL A 122 18.06 17.91 -12.44
C VAL A 122 18.71 19.18 -12.97
N ARG A 123 18.71 20.24 -12.16
CA ARG A 123 19.51 21.45 -12.43
C ARG A 123 20.81 21.35 -11.66
N LEU A 124 21.93 21.52 -12.36
CA LEU A 124 23.25 21.58 -11.75
C LEU A 124 23.57 23.01 -11.34
N LYS A 125 24.50 23.17 -10.40
CA LYS A 125 25.03 24.50 -10.07
C LYS A 125 25.91 25.00 -11.23
N PRO A 126 25.87 26.31 -11.55
CA PRO A 126 26.57 26.90 -12.70
C PRO A 126 28.09 26.72 -12.65
N GLU A 127 28.67 26.48 -11.47
CA GLU A 127 30.11 26.25 -11.30
C GLU A 127 30.56 24.82 -11.72
N VAL A 128 29.62 23.93 -12.07
CA VAL A 128 29.88 22.51 -12.34
C VAL A 128 29.41 22.07 -13.75
N GLU A 129 29.02 23.02 -14.62
CA GLU A 129 28.49 22.73 -15.96
C GLU A 129 29.47 21.96 -16.89
N VAL A 130 30.75 21.85 -16.52
CA VAL A 130 31.83 21.36 -17.41
C VAL A 130 31.96 19.83 -17.46
N MET A 131 31.24 19.08 -16.62
CA MET A 131 31.39 17.61 -16.59
C MET A 131 30.34 16.94 -17.48
N ALA A 132 30.71 16.60 -18.72
CA ALA A 132 29.91 15.78 -19.64
C ALA A 132 29.43 14.43 -19.05
N ASP A 133 30.01 14.03 -17.92
CA ASP A 133 29.77 12.79 -17.18
C ASP A 133 28.90 12.95 -15.91
N ALA A 134 28.45 14.18 -15.58
CA ALA A 134 27.63 14.43 -14.40
C ALA A 134 26.30 13.66 -14.44
N ALA A 135 25.67 13.59 -15.61
CA ALA A 135 24.42 12.86 -15.81
C ALA A 135 24.60 11.34 -15.60
N GLU A 136 25.69 10.76 -16.10
CA GLU A 136 25.97 9.33 -15.97
C GLU A 136 26.33 8.96 -14.53
N SER A 137 27.10 9.82 -13.86
CA SER A 137 27.43 9.69 -12.44
C SER A 137 26.18 9.69 -11.55
N LEU A 138 25.23 10.60 -11.80
CA LEU A 138 23.95 10.66 -11.08
C LEU A 138 23.08 9.42 -11.37
N ALA A 139 23.02 8.97 -12.62
CA ALA A 139 22.30 7.75 -13.00
C ALA A 139 22.86 6.50 -12.32
N LYS A 140 24.19 6.38 -12.24
CA LYS A 140 24.86 5.28 -11.53
C LYS A 140 24.52 5.28 -10.03
N ARG A 141 24.54 6.45 -9.37
CA ARG A 141 24.16 6.58 -7.95
C ARG A 141 22.72 6.16 -7.69
N LEU A 142 21.79 6.53 -8.58
CA LEU A 142 20.40 6.08 -8.50
C LEU A 142 20.29 4.56 -8.65
N THR A 143 21.06 3.98 -9.56
CA THR A 143 21.10 2.53 -9.80
C THR A 143 21.66 1.77 -8.58
N GLU A 144 22.73 2.28 -7.96
CA GLU A 144 23.27 1.76 -6.69
C GLU A 144 22.25 1.89 -5.54
N SER A 145 21.43 2.94 -5.57
CA SER A 145 20.34 3.15 -4.61
C SER A 145 19.10 2.28 -4.87
N GLY A 146 19.11 1.49 -5.96
CA GLY A 146 18.05 0.53 -6.31
C GLY A 146 17.04 1.02 -7.35
N PHE A 147 17.30 2.14 -8.02
CA PHE A 147 16.45 2.68 -9.10
C PHE A 147 17.21 2.64 -10.43
N GLU A 148 16.75 1.86 -11.41
CA GLU A 148 17.40 1.81 -12.73
C GLU A 148 17.28 3.18 -13.41
N ALA A 149 18.41 3.86 -13.61
CA ALA A 149 18.43 5.22 -14.16
C ALA A 149 19.37 5.33 -15.36
N LYS A 150 18.98 6.12 -16.37
CA LYS A 150 19.76 6.36 -17.61
C LYS A 150 19.63 7.83 -18.05
N ARG A 151 20.68 8.37 -18.66
CA ARG A 151 20.63 9.72 -19.24
C ARG A 151 19.69 9.76 -20.44
N ARG A 152 18.72 10.67 -20.43
CA ARG A 152 17.82 10.90 -21.57
C ARG A 152 18.55 11.77 -22.61
N VAL A 153 18.94 11.17 -23.74
CA VAL A 153 19.61 11.88 -24.83
C VAL A 153 18.54 12.51 -25.72
N SER A 154 18.48 13.84 -25.76
CA SER A 154 17.57 14.57 -26.66
C SER A 154 18.21 14.67 -28.04
N GLY A 155 17.78 13.85 -29.01
CA GLY A 155 18.23 13.95 -30.41
C GLY A 155 18.59 12.65 -31.12
N MET A 156 17.65 11.69 -31.19
CA MET A 156 17.74 10.59 -32.15
C MET A 156 16.96 10.97 -33.42
N GLY A 157 17.49 10.64 -34.62
CA GLY A 157 16.88 11.04 -35.90
C GLY A 157 15.50 10.42 -36.15
N VAL A 158 14.65 11.07 -36.96
CA VAL A 158 13.26 10.65 -37.23
C VAL A 158 13.15 9.20 -37.70
N ALA A 159 14.06 8.75 -38.58
CA ALA A 159 14.09 7.36 -39.07
C ALA A 159 14.49 6.34 -37.99
N GLU A 160 15.43 6.69 -37.12
CA GLU A 160 15.85 5.84 -36.01
C GLU A 160 14.78 5.77 -34.91
N ASN A 161 14.08 6.88 -34.66
CA ASN A 161 12.93 6.95 -33.75
C ASN A 161 11.79 6.04 -34.20
N VAL A 162 11.47 6.01 -35.50
CA VAL A 162 10.42 5.15 -36.05
C VAL A 162 10.79 3.66 -35.91
N ARG A 163 12.04 3.28 -36.20
CA ARG A 163 12.52 1.90 -36.01
C ARG A 163 12.46 1.47 -34.55
N LYS A 164 12.96 2.32 -33.64
CA LYS A 164 12.92 2.09 -32.19
C LYS A 164 11.50 2.06 -31.64
N TRP A 165 10.59 2.86 -32.20
CA TRP A 165 9.17 2.83 -31.84
C TRP A 165 8.51 1.52 -32.26
N LYS A 166 8.78 1.03 -33.48
CA LYS A 166 8.28 -0.26 -33.96
C LYS A 166 8.82 -1.45 -33.13
N GLU A 167 10.10 -1.42 -32.78
CA GLU A 167 10.70 -2.41 -31.88
C GLU A 167 10.10 -2.36 -30.46
N MET A 168 9.85 -1.16 -29.91
CA MET A 168 9.17 -0.99 -28.62
C MET A 168 7.72 -1.49 -28.66
N VAL A 169 6.99 -1.27 -29.76
CA VAL A 169 5.60 -1.72 -29.91
C VAL A 169 5.54 -3.25 -29.96
N SER A 170 6.39 -3.90 -30.78
CA SER A 170 6.45 -5.36 -30.83
C SER A 170 6.87 -5.97 -29.47
N LYS A 171 7.85 -5.36 -28.79
CA LYS A 171 8.25 -5.80 -27.45
C LYS A 171 7.16 -5.58 -26.39
N LYS A 172 6.34 -4.54 -26.54
CA LYS A 172 5.15 -4.32 -25.70
C LYS A 172 4.13 -5.44 -25.90
N GLU A 173 3.87 -5.88 -27.13
CA GLU A 173 2.91 -6.96 -27.40
C GLU A 173 3.32 -8.27 -26.72
N ASP A 174 4.60 -8.65 -26.78
CA ASP A 174 5.11 -9.85 -26.11
C ASP A 174 4.99 -9.76 -24.58
N LEU A 175 5.27 -8.59 -24.01
CA LEU A 175 5.11 -8.34 -22.57
C LEU A 175 3.63 -8.34 -22.17
N LEU A 176 2.74 -7.84 -23.01
CA LEU A 176 1.29 -7.84 -22.79
C LEU A 176 0.73 -9.27 -22.82
N VAL A 177 1.15 -10.11 -23.77
CA VAL A 177 0.73 -11.53 -23.80
C VAL A 177 1.22 -12.26 -22.55
N LYS A 178 2.45 -11.99 -22.11
CA LYS A 178 3.01 -12.58 -20.89
C LYS A 178 2.30 -12.08 -19.61
N SER A 179 1.90 -10.81 -19.57
CA SER A 179 1.09 -10.24 -18.49
C SER A 179 -0.31 -10.87 -18.43
N ARG A 180 -0.94 -11.10 -19.60
CA ARG A 180 -2.28 -11.67 -19.70
C ARG A 180 -2.37 -13.08 -19.08
N ASN A 181 -1.33 -13.90 -19.23
CA ASN A 181 -1.30 -15.21 -18.59
C ASN A 181 -1.24 -15.12 -17.06
N ARG A 182 -0.56 -14.12 -16.50
CA ARG A 182 -0.55 -13.88 -15.04
C ARG A 182 -1.93 -13.47 -14.53
N VAL A 183 -2.63 -12.61 -15.27
CA VAL A 183 -4.00 -12.20 -14.97
C VAL A 183 -4.97 -13.37 -15.06
N ALA A 184 -4.86 -14.19 -16.11
CA ALA A 184 -5.68 -15.39 -16.27
C ALA A 184 -5.47 -16.37 -15.11
N PHE A 185 -4.22 -16.61 -14.71
CA PHE A 185 -3.91 -17.44 -13.55
C PHE A 185 -4.46 -16.87 -12.24
N ALA A 186 -4.32 -15.57 -12.01
CA ALA A 186 -4.89 -14.90 -10.83
C ALA A 186 -6.41 -15.06 -10.78
N TRP A 187 -7.09 -14.85 -11.92
CA TRP A 187 -8.53 -15.08 -12.05
C TRP A 187 -8.92 -16.53 -11.76
N THR A 188 -8.16 -17.50 -12.26
CA THR A 188 -8.40 -18.93 -11.98
C THR A 188 -8.25 -19.24 -10.49
N LEU A 189 -7.21 -18.73 -9.82
CA LEU A 189 -7.01 -18.95 -8.39
C LEU A 189 -8.12 -18.32 -7.54
N VAL A 190 -8.53 -17.09 -7.87
CA VAL A 190 -9.65 -16.41 -7.19
C VAL A 190 -10.95 -17.18 -7.40
N ALA A 191 -11.25 -17.57 -8.63
CA ALA A 191 -12.46 -18.35 -8.93
C ALA A 191 -12.49 -19.69 -8.19
N LEU A 192 -11.34 -20.37 -8.09
CA LEU A 192 -11.21 -21.64 -7.38
C LEU A 192 -11.45 -21.47 -5.86
N CYS A 193 -10.80 -20.50 -5.21
CA CYS A 193 -10.99 -20.22 -3.78
C CYS A 193 -12.41 -19.71 -3.48
N CYS A 194 -12.95 -18.79 -4.29
CA CYS A 194 -14.33 -18.34 -4.12
C CYS A 194 -15.31 -19.50 -4.31
N GLY A 195 -15.03 -20.42 -5.24
CA GLY A 195 -15.80 -21.64 -5.45
C GLY A 195 -15.84 -22.54 -4.21
N SER A 196 -14.68 -22.79 -3.58
CA SER A 196 -14.61 -23.68 -2.39
C SER A 196 -15.37 -23.10 -1.20
N HIS A 197 -15.27 -21.79 -0.94
CA HIS A 197 -16.07 -21.12 0.10
C HIS A 197 -17.56 -21.09 -0.23
N THR A 198 -17.91 -20.84 -1.50
CA THR A 198 -19.31 -20.84 -1.95
C THR A 198 -19.94 -22.22 -1.79
N SER A 199 -19.20 -23.29 -2.10
CA SER A 199 -19.63 -24.67 -1.88
C SER A 199 -19.97 -24.93 -0.41
N HIS A 200 -19.11 -24.51 0.52
CA HIS A 200 -19.34 -24.68 1.96
C HIS A 200 -20.54 -23.85 2.46
N ILE A 201 -20.74 -22.65 1.93
CA ILE A 201 -21.89 -21.79 2.26
C ILE A 201 -23.20 -22.38 1.71
N LEU A 202 -23.22 -22.85 0.46
CA LEU A 202 -24.38 -23.53 -0.13
C LEU A 202 -24.74 -24.80 0.63
N HIS A 203 -23.73 -25.55 1.07
CA HIS A 203 -23.91 -26.73 1.91
C HIS A 203 -24.60 -26.36 3.23
N SER A 204 -24.17 -25.27 3.88
CA SER A 204 -24.84 -24.75 5.07
C SER A 204 -26.28 -24.25 4.83
N LEU A 205 -26.63 -23.91 3.59
CA LEU A 205 -27.98 -23.46 3.19
C LEU A 205 -28.89 -24.63 2.76
N GLY A 206 -28.46 -25.88 2.92
CA GLY A 206 -29.26 -27.08 2.62
C GLY A 206 -29.30 -27.44 1.13
N ILE A 207 -28.50 -26.76 0.29
CA ILE A 207 -28.38 -27.06 -1.14
C ILE A 207 -27.24 -28.06 -1.33
N HIS A 208 -27.55 -29.36 -1.25
CA HIS A 208 -26.60 -30.48 -1.45
C HIS A 208 -26.17 -30.70 -2.92
N ILE A 209 -26.11 -29.66 -3.75
CA ILE A 209 -25.74 -29.77 -5.18
C ILE A 209 -24.23 -29.98 -5.36
N ALA A 210 -23.41 -29.74 -4.33
CA ALA A 210 -21.96 -29.69 -4.44
C ALA A 210 -21.19 -30.96 -4.01
N HIS A 211 -21.83 -32.14 -3.91
CA HIS A 211 -21.12 -33.42 -3.71
C HIS A 211 -20.62 -34.00 -5.04
N GLY A 212 -19.94 -33.17 -5.84
CA GLY A 212 -19.22 -33.65 -7.01
C GLY A 212 -17.81 -34.07 -6.60
N GLY A 213 -17.28 -35.17 -7.15
CA GLY A 213 -15.92 -35.64 -6.82
C GLY A 213 -14.80 -34.60 -7.05
N PHE A 214 -15.07 -33.56 -7.85
CA PHE A 214 -14.20 -32.39 -7.99
C PHE A 214 -14.08 -31.57 -6.70
N TRP A 215 -15.18 -31.34 -5.98
CA TRP A 215 -15.19 -30.59 -4.74
C TRP A 215 -14.52 -31.39 -3.60
N ASP A 216 -14.75 -32.70 -3.53
CA ASP A 216 -14.07 -33.57 -2.55
C ASP A 216 -12.55 -33.57 -2.74
N LEU A 217 -12.09 -33.57 -4.00
CA LEU A 217 -10.66 -33.45 -4.31
C LEU A 217 -10.09 -32.09 -3.86
N LEU A 218 -10.85 -31.01 -4.03
CA LEU A 218 -10.48 -29.67 -3.56
C LEU A 218 -10.48 -29.55 -2.03
N HIS A 219 -11.31 -30.31 -1.34
CA HIS A 219 -11.33 -30.35 0.12
C HIS A 219 -10.13 -31.08 0.73
N ASN A 220 -9.41 -31.88 -0.06
CA ASN A 220 -8.22 -32.59 0.39
C ASN A 220 -7.06 -31.65 0.75
N SER A 221 -6.57 -31.72 1.98
CA SER A 221 -5.49 -30.87 2.51
C SER A 221 -4.20 -30.94 1.68
N TYR A 222 -3.88 -32.09 1.09
CA TYR A 222 -2.71 -32.24 0.22
C TYR A 222 -2.86 -31.46 -1.09
N VAL A 223 -4.07 -31.43 -1.66
CA VAL A 223 -4.37 -30.71 -2.90
C VAL A 223 -4.29 -29.20 -2.65
N LYS A 224 -4.85 -28.72 -1.54
CA LYS A 224 -4.74 -27.31 -1.13
C LYS A 224 -3.29 -26.89 -0.91
N GLY A 225 -2.50 -27.73 -0.23
CA GLY A 225 -1.07 -27.50 -0.07
C GLY A 225 -0.32 -27.42 -1.40
N GLY A 226 -0.59 -28.35 -2.32
CA GLY A 226 -0.02 -28.33 -3.67
C GLY A 226 -0.40 -27.08 -4.47
N LEU A 227 -1.68 -26.68 -4.41
CA LEU A 227 -2.17 -25.45 -5.03
C LEU A 227 -1.48 -24.21 -4.45
N ALA A 228 -1.33 -24.14 -3.12
CA ALA A 228 -0.66 -23.05 -2.43
C ALA A 228 0.81 -22.92 -2.86
N VAL A 229 1.53 -24.04 -2.94
CA VAL A 229 2.90 -24.09 -3.46
C VAL A 229 2.95 -23.61 -4.92
N GLY A 230 2.04 -24.12 -5.77
CA GLY A 230 1.96 -23.73 -7.17
C GLY A 230 1.67 -22.24 -7.36
N ALA A 231 0.77 -21.67 -6.57
CA ALA A 231 0.44 -20.25 -6.58
C ALA A 231 1.63 -19.38 -6.12
N LEU A 232 2.28 -19.75 -5.01
CA LEU A 232 3.42 -19.01 -4.43
C LEU A 232 4.68 -19.06 -5.29
N LEU A 233 5.03 -20.23 -5.83
CA LEU A 233 6.24 -20.42 -6.64
C LEU A 233 6.03 -20.13 -8.13
N GLY A 234 4.77 -20.10 -8.59
CA GLY A 234 4.40 -19.71 -9.94
C GLY A 234 4.15 -18.21 -10.06
N PRO A 235 2.89 -17.74 -10.16
CA PRO A 235 2.58 -16.33 -10.39
C PRO A 235 2.96 -15.42 -9.22
N GLY A 236 2.94 -15.91 -7.98
CA GLY A 236 3.31 -15.15 -6.79
C GLY A 236 4.80 -15.02 -6.52
N ARG A 237 5.63 -15.66 -7.36
CA ARG A 237 7.07 -15.74 -7.15
C ARG A 237 7.72 -14.37 -7.04
N GLU A 238 7.44 -13.49 -7.99
CA GLU A 238 8.03 -12.14 -8.03
C GLU A 238 7.66 -11.34 -6.78
N LEU A 239 6.38 -11.37 -6.38
CA LEU A 239 5.89 -10.74 -5.15
C LEU A 239 6.61 -11.26 -3.90
N LEU A 240 6.76 -12.59 -3.78
CA LEU A 240 7.40 -13.23 -2.64
C LEU A 240 8.89 -12.86 -2.54
N PHE A 241 9.64 -13.03 -3.64
CA PHE A 241 11.08 -12.76 -3.65
C PHE A 241 11.40 -11.27 -3.49
N ASP A 242 10.64 -10.39 -4.16
CA ASP A 242 10.79 -8.95 -3.98
C ASP A 242 10.47 -8.54 -2.54
N GLY A 243 9.44 -9.15 -1.95
CA GLY A 243 9.05 -8.91 -0.56
C GLY A 243 10.15 -9.26 0.43
N ILE A 244 10.71 -10.47 0.32
CA ILE A 244 11.81 -10.96 1.17
C ILE A 244 13.08 -10.11 0.97
N LYS A 245 13.42 -9.78 -0.28
CA LYS A 245 14.59 -8.97 -0.62
C LYS A 245 14.48 -7.54 -0.06
N ALA A 246 13.30 -6.92 -0.19
CA ALA A 246 13.03 -5.58 0.33
C ALA A 246 13.05 -5.55 1.87
N PHE A 247 12.57 -6.61 2.51
CA PHE A 247 12.67 -6.78 3.97
C PHE A 247 14.13 -6.85 4.43
N GLY A 248 14.97 -7.67 3.77
CA GLY A 248 16.40 -7.78 4.08
C GLY A 248 17.19 -6.47 3.90
N LYS A 249 16.77 -5.61 2.96
CA LYS A 249 17.36 -4.28 2.73
C LYS A 249 16.87 -3.19 3.70
N ARG A 250 16.07 -3.55 4.73
CA ARG A 250 15.42 -2.60 5.65
C ARG A 250 14.58 -1.53 4.94
N SER A 251 13.99 -1.87 3.79
CA SER A 251 13.09 -0.98 3.05
C SER A 251 11.79 -1.70 2.70
N PRO A 252 10.91 -1.99 3.69
CA PRO A 252 9.66 -2.72 3.45
C PRO A 252 8.76 -1.98 2.46
N ASN A 253 8.14 -2.72 1.55
CA ASN A 253 7.17 -2.20 0.59
C ASN A 253 5.89 -3.05 0.58
N MET A 254 4.95 -2.79 -0.34
CA MET A 254 3.71 -3.56 -0.49
C MET A 254 3.98 -5.07 -0.61
N ASN A 255 5.00 -5.45 -1.38
CA ASN A 255 5.35 -6.85 -1.62
C ASN A 255 5.91 -7.50 -0.36
N SER A 256 6.60 -6.75 0.51
CA SER A 256 7.09 -7.27 1.79
C SER A 256 5.96 -7.67 2.72
N LEU A 257 4.91 -6.84 2.83
CA LEU A 257 3.76 -7.15 3.68
C LEU A 257 3.01 -8.38 3.15
N VAL A 258 2.74 -8.40 1.84
CA VAL A 258 2.08 -9.52 1.18
C VAL A 258 2.89 -10.81 1.32
N GLY A 259 4.19 -10.76 1.00
CA GLY A 259 5.08 -11.92 1.05
C GLY A 259 5.20 -12.50 2.46
N LEU A 260 5.39 -11.65 3.48
CA LEU A 260 5.52 -12.11 4.87
C LEU A 260 4.21 -12.72 5.40
N GLY A 261 3.06 -12.13 5.06
CA GLY A 261 1.74 -12.69 5.41
C GLY A 261 1.49 -14.05 4.76
N SER A 262 1.74 -14.16 3.46
CA SER A 262 1.60 -15.43 2.74
C SER A 262 2.56 -16.51 3.24
N MET A 263 3.82 -16.16 3.56
CA MET A 263 4.78 -17.09 4.15
C MET A 263 4.35 -17.58 5.53
N ALA A 264 3.84 -16.69 6.38
CA ALA A 264 3.38 -17.04 7.72
C ALA A 264 2.20 -18.02 7.67
N ALA A 265 1.16 -17.71 6.88
CA ALA A 265 -0.01 -18.57 6.71
C ALA A 265 0.38 -19.95 6.13
N PHE A 266 1.23 -19.96 5.10
CA PHE A 266 1.72 -21.20 4.50
C PHE A 266 2.55 -22.03 5.49
N SER A 267 3.44 -21.40 6.26
CA SER A 267 4.30 -22.11 7.22
C SER A 267 3.49 -22.75 8.34
N ILE A 268 2.50 -22.03 8.89
CA ILE A 268 1.60 -22.58 9.92
C ILE A 268 0.84 -23.78 9.37
N SER A 269 0.30 -23.68 8.15
CA SER A 269 -0.42 -24.76 7.48
C SER A 269 0.48 -25.97 7.19
N LEU A 270 1.72 -25.73 6.78
CA LEU A 270 2.71 -26.79 6.55
C LEU A 270 3.08 -27.53 7.84
N ILE A 271 3.23 -26.80 8.95
CA ILE A 271 3.52 -27.39 10.26
C ILE A 271 2.34 -28.28 10.72
N SER A 272 1.11 -27.83 10.53
CA SER A 272 -0.10 -28.61 10.80
C SER A 272 -0.16 -29.88 9.94
N LEU A 273 0.20 -29.80 8.65
CA LEU A 273 0.19 -30.95 7.74
C LEU A 273 1.26 -32.01 8.06
N VAL A 274 2.45 -31.58 8.53
CA VAL A 274 3.58 -32.49 8.82
C VAL A 274 3.48 -33.14 10.20
N ASN A 275 2.85 -32.47 11.17
CA ASN A 275 2.72 -32.95 12.55
C ASN A 275 1.25 -33.21 12.93
N PRO A 276 0.65 -34.32 12.49
CA PRO A 276 -0.74 -34.65 12.81
C PRO A 276 -0.98 -34.93 14.30
N GLU A 277 0.06 -35.21 15.08
CA GLU A 277 -0.02 -35.45 16.53
C GLU A 277 -0.35 -34.20 17.36
N LEU A 278 -0.24 -33.00 16.78
CA LEU A 278 -0.53 -31.75 17.51
C LEU A 278 -2.03 -31.42 17.60
N GLU A 279 -2.92 -32.20 16.96
CA GLU A 279 -4.38 -31.96 16.87
C GLU A 279 -4.77 -30.52 16.43
N TRP A 280 -3.84 -29.80 15.79
CA TRP A 280 -4.08 -28.46 15.28
C TRP A 280 -4.75 -28.54 13.91
N ASP A 281 -6.07 -28.34 13.89
CA ASP A 281 -6.87 -28.22 12.66
C ASP A 281 -6.73 -26.83 12.00
N ALA A 282 -5.47 -26.42 11.76
CA ALA A 282 -5.10 -25.11 11.25
C ALA A 282 -4.63 -25.20 9.78
N SER A 283 -5.52 -25.68 8.89
CA SER A 283 -5.23 -25.80 7.45
C SER A 283 -5.58 -24.51 6.69
N PHE A 284 -4.70 -23.52 6.75
CA PHE A 284 -4.83 -22.21 6.11
C PHE A 284 -4.11 -22.10 4.75
N PHE A 285 -4.18 -23.16 3.93
CA PHE A 285 -3.53 -23.18 2.61
C PHE A 285 -4.23 -22.28 1.57
N GLU A 286 -5.50 -21.94 1.79
CA GLU A 286 -6.29 -21.07 0.88
C GLU A 286 -5.96 -19.59 1.07
N GLU A 287 -5.57 -19.17 2.29
CA GLU A 287 -5.24 -17.81 2.68
C GLU A 287 -4.13 -17.20 1.82
N PRO A 288 -2.94 -17.82 1.67
CA PRO A 288 -1.89 -17.26 0.83
C PRO A 288 -2.30 -17.22 -0.66
N VAL A 289 -3.14 -18.16 -1.11
CA VAL A 289 -3.64 -18.21 -2.49
C VAL A 289 -4.62 -17.07 -2.76
N MET A 290 -5.59 -16.87 -1.86
CA MET A 290 -6.60 -15.82 -1.95
C MET A 290 -5.97 -14.43 -1.85
N LEU A 291 -5.07 -14.23 -0.88
CA LEU A 291 -4.34 -12.97 -0.72
C LEU A 291 -3.56 -12.63 -2.00
N LEU A 292 -2.84 -13.61 -2.55
CA LEU A 292 -2.11 -13.45 -3.81
C LEU A 292 -3.05 -13.14 -4.99
N GLY A 293 -4.17 -13.84 -5.08
CA GLY A 293 -5.20 -13.64 -6.09
C GLY A 293 -5.71 -12.19 -6.13
N PHE A 294 -6.06 -11.62 -4.98
CA PHE A 294 -6.53 -10.24 -4.90
C PHE A 294 -5.46 -9.20 -5.21
N VAL A 295 -4.22 -9.40 -4.76
CA VAL A 295 -3.11 -8.47 -5.06
C VAL A 295 -2.79 -8.47 -6.56
N LEU A 296 -2.75 -9.65 -7.18
CA LEU A 296 -2.53 -9.76 -8.62
C LEU A 296 -3.70 -9.17 -9.43
N LEU A 297 -4.94 -9.36 -8.95
CA LEU A 297 -6.11 -8.74 -9.55
C LEU A 297 -6.05 -7.22 -9.47
N GLY A 298 -5.71 -6.66 -8.31
CA GLY A 298 -5.55 -5.21 -8.13
C GLY A 298 -4.53 -4.61 -9.09
N ARG A 299 -3.34 -5.22 -9.19
CA ARG A 299 -2.31 -4.81 -10.17
C ARG A 299 -2.81 -4.89 -11.61
N SER A 300 -3.56 -5.93 -11.95
CA SER A 300 -4.14 -6.06 -13.29
C SER A 300 -5.15 -4.95 -13.61
N LEU A 301 -5.84 -4.41 -12.60
CA LEU A 301 -6.76 -3.28 -12.79
C LEU A 301 -6.00 -1.97 -12.91
N GLU A 302 -4.94 -1.78 -12.11
CA GLU A 302 -4.03 -0.63 -12.19
C GLU A 302 -3.31 -0.56 -13.55
N GLU A 303 -2.85 -1.68 -14.10
CA GLU A 303 -2.18 -1.73 -15.41
C GLU A 303 -3.11 -1.38 -16.59
N ARG A 304 -4.43 -1.49 -16.40
CA ARG A 304 -5.44 -1.22 -17.43
C ARG A 304 -6.03 0.19 -17.37
N ALA A 305 -5.92 0.87 -16.22
CA ALA A 305 -6.44 2.21 -15.98
C ALA A 305 -5.47 3.28 -16.50
#